data_AF-A0A2V5TNU3-F1
#
_entry.id   AF-A0A2V5TNU3-F1
#
_cell.length_a   1.000
_cell.length_b   1.000
_cell.length_c   1.000
_cell.angle_alpha   90.00
_cell.angle_beta   90.00
_cell.angle_gamma   90.00
#
_symmetry.space_group_name_H-M   'P 1'
#
loop_
_entity.id
_entity.type
_entity.pdbx_description
1 polymer ?
#
loop_
_entity_poly.entity_id
_entity_poly.type
_entity_poly.pdbx_seq_one_letter_code
_entity_poly.pdbx_strand_id
1 'polypeptide(L)'
;MTGQDEQGRVCVKHQSDETALLPLDQATRFQVYETRTIALAAGDLIRITQNGFTKTKQRLNNGDLKKVEGFTKDGDLKLANGWVVSKDFAHWTHGYCLTSYSSQSKSVDCVFIAESAESFRAAGREQFYVSVSRFKESLTIYTDDKQQLLQVVSKSSQRPSATDLVGMRFPETSVRAATERHRVREIRDEAIEESPKQPGVPDSKRVPARRRRSIRWQIRRSHSRRISR
;
A
#
# COMPACT_ATOMS: atom_id res chain seq x y z
N MET A 1 6.76 -14.22 12.69
CA MET A 1 7.64 -13.63 13.72
C MET A 1 7.13 -14.07 15.06
N THR A 2 8.00 -14.62 15.91
CA THR A 2 7.64 -15.17 17.23
C THR A 2 8.02 -14.24 18.38
N GLY A 3 8.85 -13.23 18.12
CA GLY A 3 9.24 -12.22 19.11
C GLY A 3 10.61 -11.63 18.80
N GLN A 4 11.17 -10.94 19.79
CA GLN A 4 12.56 -10.54 19.83
C GLN A 4 13.24 -11.22 21.02
N ASP A 5 14.54 -11.50 20.90
CA ASP A 5 15.34 -11.95 22.04
C ASP A 5 15.79 -10.76 22.93
N GLU A 6 16.50 -11.06 24.01
CA GLU A 6 17.04 -10.05 24.95
C GLU A 6 18.02 -9.05 24.30
N GLN A 7 18.54 -9.37 23.11
CA GLN A 7 19.45 -8.53 22.34
C GLN A 7 18.73 -7.76 21.21
N GLY A 8 17.39 -7.84 21.14
CA GLY A 8 16.56 -7.16 20.13
C GLY A 8 16.56 -7.83 18.76
N ARG A 9 17.11 -9.05 18.63
CA ARG A 9 17.14 -9.80 17.36
C ARG A 9 15.80 -10.46 17.11
N VAL A 10 15.35 -10.43 15.86
CA VAL A 10 14.02 -10.92 15.48
C VAL A 10 14.05 -12.45 15.31
N CYS A 11 13.15 -13.13 16.00
CA CYS A 11 12.97 -14.58 15.89
C CYS A 11 11.83 -14.92 14.93
N VAL A 12 12.06 -15.91 14.07
CA VAL A 12 11.07 -16.47 13.14
C VAL A 12 10.92 -17.97 13.36
N LYS A 13 9.73 -18.48 13.11
CA LYS A 13 9.42 -19.91 13.15
C LYS A 13 9.21 -20.39 11.72
N HIS A 14 9.91 -21.45 11.33
CA HIS A 14 9.75 -22.08 10.04
C HIS A 14 8.50 -22.97 10.03
N GLN A 15 8.05 -23.40 8.85
CA GLN A 15 6.93 -24.36 8.75
C GLN A 15 7.25 -25.72 9.37
N SER A 16 8.54 -26.06 9.52
CA SER A 16 9.04 -27.24 10.25
C SER A 16 8.97 -27.09 11.78
N ASP A 17 8.39 -26.00 12.29
CA ASP A 17 8.32 -25.63 13.70
C ASP A 17 9.66 -25.25 14.36
N GLU A 18 10.74 -25.25 13.58
CA GLU A 18 12.06 -24.80 14.01
C GLU A 18 12.12 -23.28 14.15
N THR A 19 12.78 -22.81 15.21
CA THR A 19 12.99 -21.38 15.43
C THR A 19 14.37 -20.97 14.93
N ALA A 20 14.42 -19.90 14.16
CA ALA A 20 15.65 -19.32 13.63
C ALA A 20 15.68 -17.81 13.87
N LEU A 21 16.88 -17.24 13.93
CA LEU A 21 17.07 -15.79 13.91
C LEU A 21 16.91 -15.29 12.48
N LEU A 22 16.17 -14.19 12.30
CA LEU A 22 16.02 -13.54 11.01
C LEU A 22 17.26 -12.66 10.74
N PRO A 23 18.06 -12.96 9.71
CA PRO A 23 19.24 -12.17 9.37
C PRO A 23 18.82 -10.83 8.74
N LEU A 24 18.61 -9.81 9.59
CA LEU A 24 18.19 -8.47 9.16
C LEU A 24 19.26 -7.78 8.29
N ASP A 25 20.53 -8.19 8.42
CA ASP A 25 21.65 -7.81 7.56
C ASP A 25 21.48 -8.29 6.10
N GLN A 26 20.61 -9.28 5.88
CA GLN A 26 20.33 -9.87 4.57
C GLN A 26 18.90 -9.61 4.10
N ALA A 27 18.36 -8.43 4.41
CA ALA A 27 17.00 -8.01 4.09
C ALA A 27 16.58 -8.21 2.62
N THR A 28 17.53 -8.16 1.68
CA THR A 28 17.27 -8.37 0.25
C THR A 28 16.92 -9.82 -0.13
N ARG A 29 17.16 -10.78 0.76
CA ARG A 29 17.00 -12.22 0.49
C ARG A 29 15.65 -12.78 0.93
N PHE A 30 14.83 -11.98 1.61
CA PHE A 30 13.51 -12.42 2.06
C PHE A 30 12.45 -11.37 1.78
N GLN A 31 11.20 -11.83 1.74
CA GLN A 31 10.04 -10.98 1.60
C GLN A 31 9.20 -11.09 2.87
N VAL A 32 8.61 -9.98 3.28
CA VAL A 32 7.72 -9.91 4.44
C VAL A 32 6.29 -9.75 3.92
N TYR A 33 5.40 -10.59 4.42
CA TYR A 33 3.98 -10.56 4.07
C TYR A 33 3.13 -10.36 5.31
N GLU A 34 1.95 -9.79 5.09
CA GLU A 34 0.91 -9.65 6.10
C GLU A 34 -0.25 -10.57 5.72
N THR A 35 -0.66 -11.46 6.63
CA THR A 35 -1.85 -12.28 6.43
C THR A 35 -3.09 -11.41 6.62
N ARG A 36 -3.95 -11.40 5.61
CA ARG A 36 -5.24 -10.70 5.66
C ARG A 36 -6.38 -11.62 5.27
N THR A 37 -7.51 -11.44 5.93
CA THR A 37 -8.75 -12.11 5.55
C THR A 37 -9.54 -11.20 4.62
N ILE A 38 -9.97 -11.74 3.49
CA ILE A 38 -10.87 -11.08 2.54
C ILE A 38 -12.12 -11.93 2.34
N ALA A 39 -13.28 -11.30 2.21
CA ALA A 39 -14.53 -11.98 1.86
C ALA A 39 -14.61 -12.12 0.34
N LEU A 40 -14.87 -13.32 -0.15
CA LEU A 40 -15.01 -13.59 -1.59
C LEU A 40 -16.32 -14.35 -1.86
N ALA A 41 -16.95 -14.02 -2.97
CA ALA A 41 -18.14 -14.67 -3.49
C ALA A 41 -17.94 -15.17 -4.92
N ALA A 42 -18.83 -16.07 -5.35
CA ALA A 42 -18.90 -16.47 -6.76
C ALA A 42 -19.19 -15.24 -7.64
N GLY A 43 -18.43 -15.11 -8.73
CA GLY A 43 -18.45 -13.94 -9.59
C GLY A 43 -17.37 -12.92 -9.30
N ASP A 44 -16.70 -13.01 -8.14
CA ASP A 44 -15.69 -12.02 -7.77
C ASP A 44 -14.45 -12.05 -8.64
N LEU A 45 -13.77 -10.92 -8.76
CA LEU A 45 -12.44 -10.85 -9.37
C LEU A 45 -11.37 -10.90 -8.30
N ILE A 46 -10.37 -11.74 -8.50
CA ILE A 46 -9.14 -11.75 -7.73
C ILE A 46 -7.94 -11.44 -8.62
N ARG A 47 -6.91 -10.85 -8.03
CA ARG A 47 -5.62 -10.61 -8.65
C ARG A 47 -4.56 -11.47 -7.97
N ILE A 48 -3.79 -12.20 -8.76
CA ILE A 48 -2.61 -12.93 -8.30
C ILE A 48 -1.49 -11.93 -8.00
N THR A 49 -0.83 -12.09 -6.85
CA THR A 49 0.22 -11.15 -6.35
C THR A 49 1.63 -11.75 -6.38
N GLN A 50 1.74 -13.05 -6.63
CA GLN A 50 3.01 -13.77 -6.77
C GLN A 50 2.88 -14.87 -7.80
N ASN A 51 3.98 -15.20 -8.48
CA ASN A 51 3.99 -16.34 -9.40
C ASN A 51 3.82 -17.65 -8.62
N GLY A 52 3.08 -18.58 -9.20
CA GLY A 52 2.85 -19.89 -8.58
C GLY A 52 2.17 -20.87 -9.50
N PHE A 53 1.57 -21.89 -8.92
CA PHE A 53 0.87 -22.93 -9.65
C PHE A 53 -0.46 -23.31 -8.99
N THR A 54 -1.41 -23.74 -9.83
CA THR A 54 -2.67 -24.35 -9.40
C THR A 54 -2.44 -25.79 -8.92
N LYS A 55 -3.43 -26.41 -8.27
CA LYS A 55 -3.34 -27.85 -7.90
C LYS A 55 -3.16 -28.75 -9.11
N THR A 56 -3.71 -28.33 -10.25
CA THR A 56 -3.60 -28.99 -11.56
C THR A 56 -2.33 -28.58 -12.34
N LYS A 57 -1.34 -27.98 -11.67
CA LYS A 57 -0.03 -27.58 -12.22
C LYS A 57 -0.09 -26.54 -13.35
N GLN A 58 -1.16 -25.77 -13.46
CA GLN A 58 -1.19 -24.61 -14.36
C GLN A 58 -0.49 -23.43 -13.71
N ARG A 59 0.20 -22.61 -14.52
CA ARG A 59 0.94 -21.45 -14.04
C ARG A 59 0.01 -20.29 -13.68
N LEU A 60 0.25 -19.70 -12.51
CA LEU A 60 -0.33 -18.43 -12.06
C LEU A 60 0.75 -17.36 -12.16
N ASN A 61 0.47 -16.25 -12.85
CA ASN A 61 1.41 -15.14 -12.97
C ASN A 61 0.98 -13.97 -12.10
N ASN A 62 1.95 -13.26 -11.54
CA ASN A 62 1.71 -12.02 -10.84
C ASN A 62 1.02 -10.99 -11.76
N GLY A 63 -0.05 -10.39 -11.27
CA GLY A 63 -0.87 -9.43 -12.00
C GLY A 63 -2.05 -10.05 -12.77
N ASP A 64 -2.14 -11.39 -12.85
CA ASP A 64 -3.27 -12.06 -13.50
C ASP A 64 -4.57 -11.74 -12.76
N LEU A 65 -5.62 -11.38 -13.53
CA LEU A 65 -6.99 -11.32 -13.02
C LEU A 65 -7.68 -12.65 -13.30
N LYS A 66 -8.33 -13.20 -12.28
CA LYS A 66 -9.11 -14.43 -12.36
C LYS A 66 -10.48 -14.21 -11.76
N LYS A 67 -11.50 -14.82 -12.37
CA LYS A 67 -12.88 -14.78 -11.86
C LYS A 67 -13.11 -15.99 -10.96
N VAL A 68 -13.63 -15.75 -9.77
CA VAL A 68 -14.04 -16.76 -8.80
C VAL A 68 -15.33 -17.42 -9.30
N GLU A 69 -15.33 -18.73 -9.38
CA GLU A 69 -16.53 -19.54 -9.61
C GLU A 69 -17.14 -20.01 -8.29
N GLY A 70 -16.29 -20.29 -7.29
CA GLY A 70 -16.70 -20.70 -5.96
C GLY A 70 -15.57 -21.42 -5.24
N PHE A 71 -15.93 -22.37 -4.39
CA PHE A 71 -14.97 -23.12 -3.57
C PHE A 71 -15.19 -24.62 -3.70
N THR A 72 -14.12 -25.42 -3.54
CA THR A 72 -14.24 -26.87 -3.34
C THR A 72 -14.72 -27.16 -1.91
N LYS A 73 -15.10 -28.42 -1.65
CA LYS A 73 -15.45 -28.86 -0.29
C LYS A 73 -14.28 -28.73 0.69
N ASP A 74 -13.05 -28.80 0.19
CA ASP A 74 -11.82 -28.71 0.98
C ASP A 74 -11.38 -27.26 1.26
N GLY A 75 -12.11 -26.29 0.71
CA GLY A 75 -11.84 -24.85 0.83
C GLY A 75 -10.93 -24.27 -0.24
N ASP A 76 -10.57 -25.03 -1.28
CA ASP A 76 -9.78 -24.53 -2.40
C ASP A 76 -10.61 -23.60 -3.29
N LEU A 77 -9.95 -22.62 -3.90
CA LEU A 77 -10.60 -21.66 -4.78
C LEU A 77 -10.81 -22.24 -6.17
N LYS A 78 -12.06 -22.27 -6.64
CA LYS A 78 -12.41 -22.60 -8.03
C LYS A 78 -12.50 -21.32 -8.86
N LEU A 79 -11.80 -21.31 -9.98
CA LEU A 79 -11.80 -20.23 -10.95
C LEU A 79 -12.70 -20.59 -12.13
N ALA A 80 -13.31 -19.58 -12.76
CA ALA A 80 -14.27 -19.77 -13.86
C ALA A 80 -13.70 -20.46 -15.11
N ASN A 81 -12.38 -20.58 -15.22
CA ASN A 81 -11.70 -21.36 -16.26
C ASN A 81 -11.47 -22.83 -15.87
N GLY A 82 -12.13 -23.31 -14.80
CA GLY A 82 -12.01 -24.66 -14.26
C GLY A 82 -10.75 -24.91 -13.42
N TRP A 83 -9.90 -23.90 -13.23
CA TRP A 83 -8.67 -24.06 -12.44
C TRP A 83 -8.98 -24.08 -10.95
N VAL A 84 -8.21 -24.86 -10.20
CA VAL A 84 -8.34 -24.95 -8.74
C VAL A 84 -7.05 -24.47 -8.08
N VAL A 85 -7.14 -23.40 -7.29
CA VAL A 85 -6.02 -22.87 -6.53
C VAL A 85 -6.11 -23.33 -5.09
N SER A 86 -5.01 -23.88 -4.57
CA SER A 86 -4.93 -24.31 -3.17
C SER A 86 -5.19 -23.15 -2.22
N LYS A 87 -5.97 -23.39 -1.17
CA LYS A 87 -6.17 -22.43 -0.06
C LYS A 87 -4.85 -21.96 0.59
N ASP A 88 -3.80 -22.79 0.51
CA ASP A 88 -2.49 -22.53 1.11
C ASP A 88 -1.60 -21.65 0.21
N PHE A 89 -1.98 -21.41 -1.05
CA PHE A 89 -1.22 -20.53 -1.94
C PHE A 89 -1.22 -19.08 -1.44
N ALA A 90 -2.33 -18.58 -0.86
CA ALA A 90 -2.48 -17.30 -0.15
C ALA A 90 -1.98 -16.01 -0.84
N HIS A 91 -1.47 -16.06 -2.07
CA HIS A 91 -0.88 -14.92 -2.78
C HIS A 91 -1.86 -14.30 -3.79
N TRP A 92 -3.03 -13.91 -3.32
CA TRP A 92 -4.03 -13.16 -4.10
C TRP A 92 -4.70 -12.06 -3.28
N THR A 93 -5.33 -11.12 -3.97
CA THR A 93 -6.14 -10.03 -3.38
C THR A 93 -7.34 -9.74 -4.27
N HIS A 94 -8.23 -8.81 -3.87
CA HIS A 94 -9.32 -8.37 -4.72
C HIS A 94 -8.81 -7.78 -6.05
N GLY A 95 -9.47 -8.15 -7.15
CA GLY A 95 -9.12 -7.74 -8.51
C GLY A 95 -9.81 -6.45 -8.98
N TYR A 96 -10.67 -5.85 -8.16
CA TYR A 96 -11.47 -4.67 -8.53
C TYR A 96 -10.70 -3.35 -8.48
N CYS A 97 -9.86 -3.20 -7.47
CA CYS A 97 -9.10 -1.99 -7.24
C CYS A 97 -7.62 -2.30 -7.47
N LEU A 98 -7.01 -1.58 -8.41
CA LEU A 98 -5.59 -1.66 -8.70
C LEU A 98 -4.94 -0.35 -8.27
N THR A 99 -3.71 -0.45 -7.76
CA THR A 99 -2.86 0.73 -7.64
C THR A 99 -2.40 1.15 -9.05
N SER A 100 -2.22 2.45 -9.29
CA SER A 100 -1.81 2.99 -10.59
C SER A 100 -0.55 2.35 -11.17
N TYR A 101 0.39 1.95 -10.30
CA TYR A 101 1.60 1.26 -10.69
C TYR A 101 1.32 -0.17 -11.20
N SER A 102 0.39 -0.87 -10.54
CA SER A 102 0.02 -2.25 -10.90
C SER A 102 -0.85 -2.41 -12.15
N SER A 103 -1.38 -1.30 -12.71
CA SER A 103 -2.12 -1.29 -13.97
C SER A 103 -1.27 -0.90 -15.17
N GLN A 104 0.04 -0.70 -14.98
CA GLN A 104 0.96 -0.44 -16.08
C GLN A 104 0.82 -1.57 -17.13
N SER A 105 0.61 -1.19 -18.38
CA SER A 105 0.38 -2.09 -19.53
C SER A 105 -1.03 -2.66 -19.69
N LYS A 106 -2.02 -2.20 -18.93
CA LYS A 106 -3.44 -2.56 -19.13
C LYS A 106 -4.24 -1.33 -19.57
N SER A 107 -4.83 -1.38 -20.77
CA SER A 107 -5.83 -0.40 -21.21
C SER A 107 -7.22 -0.92 -20.87
N VAL A 108 -8.05 -0.09 -20.25
CA VAL A 108 -9.42 -0.44 -19.84
C VAL A 108 -10.39 0.62 -20.35
N ASP A 109 -11.64 0.23 -20.59
CA ASP A 109 -12.61 1.14 -21.21
C ASP A 109 -12.99 2.28 -20.25
N CYS A 110 -13.18 1.96 -18.97
CA CYS A 110 -13.50 2.92 -17.91
C CYS A 110 -12.49 2.87 -16.77
N VAL A 111 -11.98 4.02 -16.32
CA VAL A 111 -11.10 4.15 -15.15
C VAL A 111 -11.78 4.98 -14.06
N PHE A 112 -11.80 4.44 -12.84
CA PHE A 112 -12.17 5.17 -11.64
C PHE A 112 -10.90 5.40 -10.82
N ILE A 113 -10.55 6.65 -10.57
CA ILE A 113 -9.40 7.03 -9.75
C ILE A 113 -9.92 7.64 -8.45
N ALA A 114 -9.44 7.15 -7.32
CA ALA A 114 -9.67 7.78 -6.02
C ALA A 114 -8.35 8.36 -5.51
N GLU A 115 -8.26 9.69 -5.43
CA GLU A 115 -7.07 10.43 -4.95
C GLU A 115 -7.47 11.28 -3.73
N SER A 116 -7.07 10.83 -2.54
CA SER A 116 -7.27 11.59 -1.30
C SER A 116 -6.09 12.49 -0.97
N ALA A 117 -6.32 13.53 -0.17
CA ALA A 117 -5.29 14.43 0.32
C ALA A 117 -4.12 13.71 1.03
N GLU A 118 -4.40 12.60 1.70
CA GLU A 118 -3.39 11.74 2.34
C GLU A 118 -2.50 10.99 1.33
N SER A 119 -3.02 10.71 0.12
CA SER A 119 -2.35 9.96 -0.93
C SER A 119 -1.49 10.84 -1.86
N PHE A 120 -1.62 12.17 -1.76
CA PHE A 120 -0.93 13.13 -2.63
C PHE A 120 0.60 13.07 -2.57
N ARG A 121 1.20 12.56 -1.49
CA ARG A 121 2.66 12.33 -1.45
C ARG A 121 3.13 11.24 -2.41
N ALA A 122 2.25 10.30 -2.76
CA ALA A 122 2.50 9.30 -3.79
C ALA A 122 2.08 9.81 -5.18
N ALA A 123 1.00 10.58 -5.28
CA ALA A 123 0.37 11.05 -6.52
C ALA A 123 1.11 12.20 -7.24
N GLY A 124 2.41 12.06 -7.48
CA GLY A 124 3.15 12.97 -8.36
C GLY A 124 2.57 13.00 -9.79
N ARG A 125 2.91 14.04 -10.56
CA ARG A 125 2.42 14.25 -11.93
C ARG A 125 2.50 13.00 -12.82
N GLU A 126 3.59 12.26 -12.70
CA GLU A 126 3.87 11.06 -13.50
C GLU A 126 2.95 9.90 -13.11
N GLN A 127 2.69 9.68 -11.81
CA GLN A 127 1.73 8.66 -11.35
C GLN A 127 0.30 9.04 -11.76
N PHE A 128 -0.06 10.31 -11.61
CA PHE A 128 -1.37 10.81 -12.04
C PHE A 128 -1.55 10.62 -13.55
N TYR A 129 -0.55 11.00 -14.35
CA TYR A 129 -0.55 10.80 -15.80
C TYR A 129 -0.70 9.31 -16.17
N VAL A 130 0.06 8.41 -15.53
CA VAL A 130 -0.07 6.95 -15.75
C VAL A 130 -1.45 6.42 -15.40
N SER A 131 -2.13 7.00 -14.42
CA SER A 131 -3.49 6.59 -14.03
C SER A 131 -4.53 7.09 -15.04
N VAL A 132 -4.40 8.35 -15.45
CA VAL A 132 -5.28 9.03 -16.41
C VAL A 132 -5.10 8.48 -17.82
N SER A 133 -3.90 8.09 -18.25
CA SER A 133 -3.66 7.70 -19.65
C SER A 133 -4.17 6.30 -20.02
N ARG A 134 -4.93 5.62 -19.15
CA ARG A 134 -5.31 4.20 -19.32
C ARG A 134 -6.76 3.99 -19.74
N PHE A 135 -7.60 5.03 -19.66
CA PHE A 135 -8.99 4.94 -20.12
C PHE A 135 -9.07 5.00 -21.64
N LYS A 136 -10.02 4.28 -22.23
CA LYS A 136 -10.38 4.41 -23.65
C LYS A 136 -11.66 5.20 -23.85
N GLU A 137 -12.65 5.03 -22.97
CA GLU A 137 -13.98 5.61 -23.12
C GLU A 137 -14.29 6.65 -22.04
N SER A 138 -14.02 6.36 -20.76
CA SER A 138 -14.38 7.28 -19.68
C SER A 138 -13.45 7.25 -18.47
N LEU A 139 -13.33 8.41 -17.81
CA LEU A 139 -12.52 8.63 -16.62
C LEU A 139 -13.34 9.40 -15.58
N THR A 140 -13.36 8.90 -14.35
CA THR A 140 -13.92 9.64 -13.20
C THR A 140 -12.90 9.68 -12.07
N ILE A 141 -12.64 10.89 -11.55
CA ILE A 141 -11.71 11.12 -10.43
C ILE A 141 -12.52 11.53 -9.21
N TYR A 142 -12.36 10.79 -8.12
CA TYR A 142 -12.91 11.09 -6.81
C TYR A 142 -11.78 11.68 -5.95
N THR A 143 -11.98 12.90 -5.45
CA THR A 143 -11.03 13.56 -4.56
C THR A 143 -11.79 14.37 -3.52
N ASP A 144 -11.21 14.46 -2.32
CA ASP A 144 -11.68 15.29 -1.21
C ASP A 144 -11.27 16.77 -1.39
N ASP A 145 -10.15 17.05 -2.05
CA ASP A 145 -9.68 18.41 -2.34
C ASP A 145 -9.14 18.56 -3.78
N LYS A 146 -10.00 19.12 -4.65
CA LYS A 146 -9.67 19.39 -6.05
C LYS A 146 -8.52 20.40 -6.21
N GLN A 147 -8.46 21.42 -5.37
CA GLN A 147 -7.45 22.48 -5.53
C GLN A 147 -6.07 21.94 -5.19
N GLN A 148 -5.97 21.21 -4.09
CA GLN A 148 -4.73 20.60 -3.65
C GLN A 148 -4.26 19.52 -4.64
N LEU A 149 -5.17 18.68 -5.16
CA LEU A 149 -4.84 17.70 -6.20
C LEU A 149 -4.22 18.39 -7.43
N LEU A 150 -4.81 19.48 -7.93
CA LEU A 150 -4.27 20.22 -9.07
C LEU A 150 -2.88 20.79 -8.80
N GLN A 151 -2.63 21.30 -7.58
CA GLN A 151 -1.31 21.81 -7.21
C GLN A 151 -0.25 20.71 -7.17
N VAL A 152 -0.60 19.53 -6.68
CA VAL A 152 0.31 18.39 -6.57
C VAL A 152 0.63 17.81 -7.94
N VAL A 153 -0.40 17.59 -8.77
CA VAL A 153 -0.24 17.07 -10.14
C VAL A 153 0.52 18.05 -11.05
N SER A 154 0.49 19.35 -10.76
CA SER A 154 1.29 20.33 -11.52
C SER A 154 2.79 20.22 -11.25
N LYS A 155 3.21 19.58 -10.15
CA LYS A 155 4.61 19.42 -9.78
C LYS A 155 5.15 18.10 -10.33
N SER A 156 6.24 18.16 -11.09
CA SER A 156 6.93 16.96 -11.55
C SER A 156 7.65 16.30 -10.38
N SER A 157 7.56 14.97 -10.30
CA SER A 157 8.30 14.15 -9.34
C SER A 157 9.62 13.62 -9.93
N GLN A 158 10.15 14.30 -10.95
CA GLN A 158 11.45 13.95 -11.56
C GLN A 158 12.52 13.86 -10.46
N ARG A 159 13.04 12.65 -10.29
CA ARG A 159 14.21 12.38 -9.46
C ARG A 159 15.42 12.48 -10.39
N PRO A 160 16.32 13.46 -10.20
CA PRO A 160 17.53 13.55 -11.01
C PRO A 160 18.35 12.27 -10.84
N SER A 161 18.89 11.75 -11.94
CA SER A 161 19.83 10.63 -11.87
C SER A 161 21.17 11.09 -11.28
N ALA A 162 21.99 10.15 -10.81
CA ALA A 162 23.32 10.47 -10.29
C ALA A 162 24.17 11.23 -11.32
N THR A 163 24.02 10.92 -12.61
CA THR A 163 24.71 11.59 -13.71
C THR A 163 24.21 13.02 -13.93
N ASP A 164 22.91 13.25 -13.77
CA ASP A 164 22.33 14.60 -13.88
C ASP A 164 22.85 15.51 -12.76
N LEU A 165 23.07 14.96 -11.56
CA LEU A 165 23.61 15.70 -10.40
C LEU A 165 25.08 16.11 -10.57
N VAL A 166 25.88 15.31 -11.29
CA VAL A 166 27.31 15.61 -11.53
C VAL A 166 27.50 16.87 -12.39
N GLY A 167 26.50 17.21 -13.22
CA GLY A 167 26.51 18.43 -14.05
C GLY A 167 25.82 19.66 -13.44
N MET A 168 25.10 19.50 -12.32
CA MET A 168 24.37 20.59 -11.68
C MET A 168 25.30 21.40 -10.76
N ARG A 169 25.64 22.63 -11.17
CA ARG A 169 26.23 23.62 -10.26
C ARG A 169 25.16 24.06 -9.26
N PHE A 170 25.21 23.52 -8.05
CA PHE A 170 24.45 24.06 -6.94
C PHE A 170 24.98 25.47 -6.62
N PRO A 171 24.12 26.51 -6.53
CA PRO A 171 24.57 27.79 -6.01
C PRO A 171 25.04 27.58 -4.57
N GLU A 172 26.23 28.09 -4.25
CA GLU A 172 26.95 27.87 -2.97
C GLU A 172 26.13 28.24 -1.71
N THR A 173 25.04 29.00 -1.87
CA THR A 173 24.08 29.34 -0.82
C THR A 173 23.28 28.14 -0.30
N SER A 174 23.09 27.09 -1.11
CA SER A 174 22.31 25.90 -0.74
C SER A 174 23.07 24.93 0.17
N VAL A 175 24.40 24.90 0.09
CA VAL A 175 25.25 24.04 0.91
C VAL A 175 25.27 24.55 2.36
N ARG A 176 25.43 25.87 2.57
CA ARG A 176 25.39 26.47 3.92
C ARG A 176 24.06 26.22 4.63
N ALA A 177 22.93 26.32 3.93
CA ALA A 177 21.60 26.08 4.51
C ALA A 177 21.30 24.60 4.83
N ALA A 178 22.01 23.66 4.19
CA ALA A 178 21.91 22.23 4.49
C ALA A 178 22.83 21.84 5.66
N THR A 179 24.05 22.37 5.71
CA THR A 179 24.99 22.19 6.82
C THR A 179 24.43 22.79 8.12
N GLU A 180 23.81 23.98 8.05
CA GLU A 180 23.19 24.61 9.22
C GLU A 180 22.00 23.81 9.75
N ARG A 181 21.20 23.19 8.87
CA ARG A 181 20.07 22.33 9.28
C ARG A 181 20.52 21.01 9.91
N HIS A 182 21.66 20.47 9.48
CA HIS A 182 22.26 19.30 10.11
C HIS A 182 22.79 19.64 11.51
N ARG A 183 23.50 20.77 11.61
CA ARG A 183 24.08 21.26 12.86
C ARG A 183 23.01 21.61 13.90
N VAL A 184 21.91 22.24 13.49
CA VAL A 184 20.77 22.55 14.37
C VAL A 184 20.01 21.28 14.81
N ARG A 185 20.02 20.21 14.00
CA ARG A 185 19.46 18.91 14.41
C ARG A 185 20.36 18.20 15.41
N GLU A 186 21.67 18.16 15.17
CA GLU A 186 22.65 17.57 16.09
C GLU A 186 22.63 18.27 17.45
N ILE A 187 22.64 19.61 17.48
CA ILE A 187 22.56 20.38 18.73
C ILE A 187 21.22 20.14 19.45
N ARG A 188 20.13 19.96 18.71
CA ARG A 188 18.81 19.67 19.30
C ARG A 188 18.75 18.26 19.88
N ASP A 189 19.38 17.28 19.22
CA ASP A 189 19.41 15.90 19.66
C ASP A 189 20.38 15.72 20.86
N GLU A 190 21.51 16.44 20.88
CA GLU A 190 22.43 16.53 22.03
C GLU A 190 21.78 17.22 23.25
N ALA A 191 21.01 18.30 23.06
CA ALA A 191 20.29 18.98 24.14
C ALA A 191 19.13 18.14 24.73
N ILE A 192 18.62 17.15 23.98
CA ILE A 192 17.63 16.17 24.47
C ILE A 192 18.31 15.09 25.32
N GLU A 193 19.58 14.74 25.03
CA GLU A 193 20.36 13.78 25.83
C GLU A 193 20.91 14.37 27.15
N GLU A 194 21.23 15.66 27.21
CA GLU A 194 21.75 16.31 28.43
C GLU A 194 20.67 16.75 29.45
N SER A 195 19.39 16.60 29.15
CA SER A 195 18.33 16.95 30.11
C SER A 195 18.28 15.96 31.28
N PRO A 196 18.42 16.41 32.56
CA PRO A 196 18.38 15.51 33.70
C PRO A 196 17.00 14.84 33.81
N LYS A 197 16.98 13.50 33.90
CA LYS A 197 15.76 12.73 34.18
C LYS A 197 15.09 13.24 35.46
N GLN A 198 13.93 13.87 35.32
CA GLN A 198 13.08 14.20 36.46
C GLN A 198 12.59 12.91 37.14
N PRO A 199 12.57 12.83 38.48
CA PRO A 199 12.06 11.66 39.19
C PRO A 199 10.56 11.49 38.97
N GLY A 200 10.14 10.24 38.78
CA GLY A 200 8.81 9.84 38.35
C GLY A 200 7.68 10.30 39.29
N VAL A 201 6.58 10.77 38.67
CA VAL A 201 5.32 11.05 39.33
C VAL A 201 4.53 9.74 39.51
N PRO A 202 3.87 9.48 40.66
CA PRO A 202 3.20 8.21 40.90
C PRO A 202 1.88 8.06 40.11
N ASP A 203 1.56 6.80 39.85
CA ASP A 203 0.40 6.24 39.16
C ASP A 203 -0.95 6.91 39.52
N SER A 204 -1.59 7.53 38.52
CA SER A 204 -2.96 8.00 38.62
C SER A 204 -3.88 7.23 37.65
N LYS A 205 -4.55 6.22 38.22
CA LYS A 205 -5.90 5.72 37.94
C LYS A 205 -6.42 5.83 36.50
N ARG A 206 -6.54 4.64 35.87
CA ARG A 206 -7.30 4.38 34.63
C ARG A 206 -8.67 5.05 34.61
N VAL A 207 -8.89 5.97 33.68
CA VAL A 207 -10.22 6.46 33.28
C VAL A 207 -10.76 5.54 32.18
N PRO A 208 -12.00 5.01 32.26
CA PRO A 208 -12.51 4.08 31.27
C PRO A 208 -12.81 4.79 29.94
N ALA A 209 -12.49 4.09 28.83
CA ALA A 209 -12.74 4.54 27.48
C ALA A 209 -14.23 4.82 27.23
N ARG A 210 -14.56 6.06 26.86
CA ARG A 210 -15.89 6.43 26.35
C ARG A 210 -16.18 5.65 25.07
N ARG A 211 -17.24 4.83 25.10
CA ARG A 211 -17.85 4.19 23.92
C ARG A 211 -18.08 5.22 22.81
N ARG A 212 -17.41 5.05 21.67
CA ARG A 212 -17.75 5.76 20.44
C ARG A 212 -19.10 5.23 19.93
N ARG A 213 -20.10 6.13 19.88
CA ARG A 213 -21.40 5.88 19.26
C ARG A 213 -21.22 5.67 17.75
N SER A 214 -21.87 4.64 17.21
CA SER A 214 -21.99 4.39 15.79
C SER A 214 -22.80 5.51 15.11
N ILE A 215 -22.19 6.24 14.18
CA ILE A 215 -22.92 7.14 13.28
C ILE A 215 -23.35 6.31 12.07
N ARG A 216 -24.67 6.20 11.90
CA ARG A 216 -25.33 5.47 10.82
C ARG A 216 -25.46 6.41 9.62
N TRP A 217 -24.69 6.18 8.55
CA TRP A 217 -24.87 6.90 7.29
C TRP A 217 -26.14 6.41 6.59
N GLN A 218 -27.16 7.28 6.49
CA GLN A 218 -28.32 7.07 5.62
C GLN A 218 -27.95 7.48 4.19
N ILE A 219 -27.84 6.50 3.30
CA ILE A 219 -27.74 6.72 1.85
C ILE A 219 -29.13 7.13 1.35
N ARG A 220 -29.28 8.40 0.95
CA ARG A 220 -30.44 8.87 0.17
C ARG A 220 -30.29 8.36 -1.26
N ARG A 221 -31.23 7.52 -1.71
CA ARG A 221 -31.40 7.16 -3.14
C ARG A 221 -32.02 8.36 -3.87
N SER A 222 -31.27 9.02 -4.74
CA SER A 222 -31.82 9.96 -5.72
C SER A 222 -32.31 9.19 -6.96
N HIS A 223 -33.60 9.30 -7.26
CA HIS A 223 -34.19 8.82 -8.50
C HIS A 223 -33.70 9.65 -9.68
N SER A 224 -33.11 9.04 -10.72
CA SER A 224 -32.98 9.68 -12.02
C SER A 224 -34.19 9.33 -12.89
N ARG A 225 -34.86 10.39 -13.37
CA ARG A 225 -35.97 10.30 -14.32
C ARG A 225 -35.42 9.91 -15.69
N ARG A 226 -36.11 8.96 -16.34
CA ARG A 226 -36.00 8.65 -17.78
C ARG A 226 -36.07 9.93 -18.60
N ILE A 227 -35.18 10.07 -19.57
CA ILE A 227 -35.42 10.86 -20.78
C ILE A 227 -35.20 9.92 -21.96
N SER A 228 -36.28 9.74 -22.73
CA SER A 228 -36.31 9.08 -24.03
C SER A 228 -35.84 10.02 -25.13
N ARG A 229 -34.99 9.54 -26.03
CA ARG A 229 -35.28 9.33 -27.45
C ARG A 229 -34.09 8.63 -28.09
#